data_AF-A0A136LHU1-F1
#
_entry.id   AF-A0A136LHU1-F1
#
_cell.length_a   1.000
_cell.length_b   1.000
_cell.length_c   1.000
_cell.angle_alpha   90.00
_cell.angle_beta   90.00
_cell.angle_gamma   90.00
#
_symmetry.space_group_name_H-M   'P 1'
#
loop_
_entity.id
_entity.type
_entity.pdbx_description
1 polymer ?
#
loop_
_entity_poly.entity_id
_entity_poly.type
_entity_poly.pdbx_seq_one_letter_code
_entity_poly.pdbx_strand_id
1 'polypeptide(L)'
;RRAGYGQRCRWRCFSFMQLARPQNYKFMLPAELGMALWLAGGFAGLWHFSEAATARSSQRQANLKLVSRATALMAAAWLISTLVTRLPALYSDPALQRANYRGIVQTITATLREGDAIILDAPNQAEVFNYYYHGEAPVYGLPVGLGGDDPQTRAAVEDIIASHSRAFVVFWGEAERDPQRTVETTLDSLAYSAGDQWFGDVRLSRYLMPQPFSIERESGAQFGENITLLNYALNSETLASGDALQVQLHWQTDRQLDTRYKVFVQLLDANGALQTQHDGEPGGGLQPTTIWQAGETIADNHALILPDTLPAGEYTVIVGLYQLDPPYTRLPVGDGDYVTLGTIRVR
;
A
#
# COMPACT_ATOMS: atom_id res chain seq x y z
N ARG A 1 27.81 3.70 55.90
CA ARG A 1 27.47 4.67 54.82
C ARG A 1 27.11 3.88 53.58
N ARG A 2 25.85 3.47 53.42
CA ARG A 2 25.34 2.73 52.26
C ARG A 2 23.92 3.17 51.97
N ALA A 3 23.55 2.96 50.70
CA ALA A 3 22.23 3.09 50.08
C ALA A 3 21.83 4.51 49.64
N GLY A 4 22.05 4.78 48.35
CA GLY A 4 21.58 6.00 47.71
C GLY A 4 21.72 6.01 46.18
N TYR A 5 21.60 4.88 45.49
CA TYR A 5 21.54 4.84 44.01
C TYR A 5 20.79 3.58 43.58
N GLY A 6 19.50 3.71 43.26
CA GLY A 6 18.69 2.55 42.85
C GLY A 6 17.43 2.82 42.04
N GLN A 7 16.90 4.05 42.03
CA GLN A 7 15.59 4.31 41.39
C GLN A 7 15.60 5.18 40.13
N ARG A 8 16.72 5.78 39.72
CA ARG A 8 16.78 6.60 38.49
C ARG A 8 17.15 5.84 37.21
N CYS A 9 17.48 4.55 37.28
CA CYS A 9 17.94 3.79 36.10
C CYS A 9 16.85 3.06 35.31
N ARG A 10 15.64 2.87 35.83
CA ARG A 10 14.63 2.03 35.15
C ARG A 10 13.89 2.71 33.99
N TRP A 11 13.66 4.03 34.06
CA TRP A 11 13.00 4.77 32.97
C TRP A 11 13.95 5.18 31.84
N ARG A 12 15.26 5.33 32.13
CA ARG A 12 16.26 5.68 31.12
C ARG A 12 16.70 4.52 30.22
N CYS A 13 16.53 3.27 30.64
CA CYS A 13 16.88 2.12 29.80
C CYS A 13 15.87 1.91 28.65
N PHE A 14 14.59 2.25 28.84
CA PHE A 14 13.56 2.08 27.80
C PHE A 14 13.71 3.06 26.64
N SER A 15 14.14 4.29 26.91
CA SER A 15 14.39 5.30 25.87
C SER A 15 15.69 5.07 25.09
N PHE A 16 16.64 4.29 25.61
CA PHE A 16 17.95 4.09 24.98
C PHE A 16 17.94 3.00 23.87
N MET A 17 16.88 2.19 23.78
CA MET A 17 16.78 1.08 22.82
C MET A 17 15.92 1.37 21.58
N GLN A 18 15.51 2.63 21.33
CA GLN A 18 14.56 2.98 20.24
C GLN A 18 13.24 2.16 20.23
N LEU A 19 12.89 1.49 21.35
CA LEU A 19 11.69 0.65 21.45
C LEU A 19 10.39 1.47 21.48
N ALA A 20 10.46 2.78 21.75
CA ALA A 20 9.32 3.70 21.74
C ALA A 20 9.01 4.25 20.33
N ARG A 21 8.88 3.36 19.34
CA ARG A 21 8.24 3.71 18.06
C ARG A 21 6.74 3.42 18.18
N PRO A 22 5.85 4.26 17.63
CA PRO A 22 4.40 4.00 17.66
C PRO A 22 4.03 2.60 17.16
N GLN A 23 4.76 2.13 16.15
CA GLN A 23 4.61 0.79 15.56
C GLN A 23 4.89 -0.36 16.54
N ASN A 24 5.67 -0.12 17.60
CA ASN A 24 6.06 -1.14 18.59
C ASN A 24 5.08 -1.24 19.76
N TYR A 25 4.09 -0.35 19.87
CA TYR A 25 3.10 -0.41 20.94
C TYR A 25 2.30 -1.72 20.91
N LYS A 26 2.14 -2.34 19.74
CA LYS A 26 1.53 -3.67 19.59
C LYS A 26 2.30 -4.79 20.33
N PHE A 27 3.60 -4.63 20.55
CA PHE A 27 4.42 -5.60 21.29
C PHE A 27 4.40 -5.37 22.81
N MET A 28 3.68 -4.36 23.30
CA MET A 28 3.46 -4.16 24.73
C MET A 28 2.32 -5.03 25.30
N LEU A 29 1.65 -5.85 24.47
CA LEU A 29 0.63 -6.81 24.90
C LEU A 29 1.06 -7.67 26.10
N PRO A 30 2.29 -8.24 26.17
CA PRO A 30 2.73 -8.98 27.37
C PRO A 30 2.89 -8.10 28.61
N ALA A 31 3.17 -6.80 28.42
CA ALA A 31 3.26 -5.83 29.51
C ALA A 31 1.87 -5.39 30.01
N GLU A 32 0.79 -5.64 29.26
CA GLU A 32 -0.58 -5.31 29.69
C GLU A 32 -0.99 -6.06 30.95
N LEU A 33 -0.63 -7.35 31.08
CA LEU A 33 -0.89 -8.12 32.30
C LEU A 33 -0.16 -7.50 33.50
N GLY A 34 1.11 -7.12 33.31
CA GLY A 34 1.90 -6.46 34.34
C GLY A 34 1.34 -5.07 34.71
N MET A 35 0.87 -4.32 33.73
CA MET A 35 0.26 -3.01 33.92
C MET A 35 -1.10 -3.13 34.63
N ALA A 36 -1.93 -4.10 34.27
CA ALA A 36 -3.20 -4.38 34.94
C ALA A 36 -2.98 -4.78 36.41
N LEU A 37 -1.99 -5.65 36.69
CA LEU A 37 -1.61 -6.01 38.05
C LEU A 37 -1.07 -4.82 38.85
N TRP A 38 -0.26 -3.96 38.21
CA TRP A 38 0.26 -2.74 38.84
C TRP A 38 -0.86 -1.74 39.17
N LEU A 39 -1.80 -1.53 38.25
CA LEU A 39 -2.99 -0.69 38.47
C LEU A 39 -3.86 -1.26 39.59
N ALA A 40 -4.15 -2.58 39.58
CA ALA A 40 -4.89 -3.25 40.63
C ALA A 40 -4.19 -3.14 42.00
N GLY A 41 -2.87 -3.29 42.03
CA GLY A 41 -2.06 -3.06 43.22
C GLY A 41 -2.13 -1.62 43.73
N GLY A 42 -2.16 -0.63 42.82
CA GLY A 42 -2.37 0.79 43.14
C GLY A 42 -3.75 1.06 43.76
N PHE A 43 -4.81 0.47 43.20
CA PHE A 43 -6.17 0.56 43.75
C PHE A 43 -6.28 -0.07 45.13
N ALA A 44 -5.75 -1.29 45.30
CA ALA A 44 -5.71 -1.95 46.61
C ALA A 44 -4.88 -1.14 47.62
N GLY A 45 -3.75 -0.59 47.20
CA GLY A 45 -2.90 0.28 48.01
C GLY A 45 -3.64 1.53 48.49
N LEU A 46 -4.39 2.20 47.60
CA LEU A 46 -5.23 3.35 47.95
C LEU A 46 -6.36 2.94 48.88
N TRP A 47 -7.02 1.81 48.63
CA TRP A 47 -8.14 1.32 49.43
C TRP A 47 -7.75 0.99 50.88
N HIS A 48 -6.59 0.36 51.06
CA HIS A 48 -6.05 -0.06 52.35
C HIS A 48 -5.07 0.96 52.98
N PHE A 49 -4.83 2.11 52.33
CA PHE A 49 -3.86 3.11 52.80
C PHE A 49 -4.11 3.55 54.25
N SER A 50 -5.38 3.70 54.62
CA SER A 50 -5.80 4.11 55.96
C SER A 50 -5.63 3.05 57.04
N GLU A 51 -5.42 1.78 56.66
CA GLU A 51 -5.14 0.67 57.58
C GLU A 51 -3.64 0.61 57.93
N ALA A 52 -2.77 1.04 57.01
CA ALA A 52 -1.33 1.15 57.21
C ALA A 52 -0.91 2.44 57.94
N ALA A 53 -1.73 3.49 57.89
CA ALA A 53 -1.44 4.79 58.48
C ALA A 53 -1.98 4.91 59.93
N THR A 54 -1.10 4.97 60.92
CA THR A 54 -1.47 5.21 62.33
C THR A 54 -1.81 6.69 62.58
N ALA A 55 -3.08 7.01 62.79
CA ALA A 55 -3.53 8.35 63.17
C ALA A 55 -3.66 8.47 64.70
N ARG A 56 -3.30 9.65 65.25
CA ARG A 56 -3.34 9.93 66.70
C ARG A 56 -4.76 10.04 67.30
N SER A 57 -5.82 10.12 66.49
CA SER A 57 -7.21 10.21 66.97
C SER A 57 -8.17 9.41 66.09
N SER A 58 -9.23 8.87 66.71
CA SER A 58 -10.26 8.06 66.04
C SER A 58 -10.96 8.83 64.90
N GLN A 59 -11.24 10.11 65.11
CA GLN A 59 -11.87 10.97 64.10
C GLN A 59 -10.98 11.18 62.86
N ARG A 60 -9.67 11.39 63.06
CA ARG A 60 -8.73 11.51 61.93
C ARG A 60 -8.58 10.19 61.19
N GLN A 61 -8.65 9.06 61.88
CA GLN A 61 -8.60 7.74 61.27
C GLN A 61 -9.86 7.45 60.43
N ALA A 62 -11.04 7.85 60.90
CA ALA A 62 -12.30 7.75 60.13
C ALA A 62 -12.26 8.62 58.86
N ASN A 63 -11.79 9.87 58.97
CA ASN A 63 -11.64 10.77 57.82
C ASN A 63 -10.62 10.22 56.81
N LEU A 64 -9.51 9.65 57.27
CA LEU A 64 -8.51 9.04 56.38
C LEU A 64 -9.06 7.82 55.63
N LYS A 65 -9.88 6.99 56.30
CA LYS A 65 -10.60 5.87 55.67
C LYS A 65 -11.56 6.35 54.59
N LEU A 66 -12.35 7.39 54.89
CA LEU A 66 -13.30 7.97 53.95
C LEU A 66 -12.58 8.53 52.71
N VAL A 67 -11.54 9.34 52.92
CA VAL A 67 -10.79 9.99 51.84
C VAL A 67 -10.07 8.95 50.97
N SER A 68 -9.38 7.98 51.57
CA SER A 68 -8.64 6.95 50.82
C SER A 68 -9.55 6.08 49.95
N ARG A 69 -10.71 5.65 50.48
CA ARG A 69 -11.72 4.90 49.71
C ARG A 69 -12.39 5.77 48.64
N ALA A 70 -12.73 7.01 48.95
CA ALA A 70 -13.30 7.93 47.96
C ALA A 70 -12.31 8.17 46.81
N THR A 71 -11.03 8.37 47.09
CA THR A 71 -9.99 8.51 46.07
C THR A 71 -9.84 7.25 45.21
N ALA A 72 -9.84 6.06 45.83
CA ALA A 72 -9.80 4.80 45.08
C ALA A 72 -11.03 4.64 44.16
N LEU A 73 -12.24 4.96 44.65
CA LEU A 73 -13.47 4.92 43.85
C LEU A 73 -13.46 5.94 42.71
N MET A 74 -13.01 7.17 42.96
CA MET A 74 -12.89 8.19 41.93
C MET A 74 -11.88 7.79 40.84
N ALA A 75 -10.74 7.23 41.23
CA ALA A 75 -9.75 6.73 40.29
C ALA A 75 -10.28 5.54 39.46
N ALA A 76 -11.06 4.63 40.08
CA ALA A 76 -11.67 3.50 39.38
C ALA A 76 -12.77 3.97 38.42
N ALA A 77 -13.62 4.91 38.87
CA ALA A 77 -14.64 5.52 38.04
C ALA A 77 -14.04 6.29 36.86
N TRP A 78 -12.92 6.98 37.06
CA TRP A 78 -12.19 7.64 35.98
C TRP A 78 -11.60 6.65 34.98
N LEU A 79 -10.99 5.55 35.43
CA LEU A 79 -10.49 4.49 34.55
C LEU A 79 -11.64 3.83 33.75
N ILE A 80 -12.75 3.49 34.41
CA ILE A 80 -13.91 2.91 33.74
C ILE A 80 -14.49 3.91 32.73
N SER A 81 -14.62 5.19 33.11
CA SER A 81 -15.11 6.24 32.22
C SER A 81 -14.21 6.41 31.00
N THR A 82 -12.88 6.43 31.17
CA THR A 82 -11.95 6.51 30.04
C THR A 82 -12.03 5.28 29.14
N LEU A 83 -12.13 4.07 29.70
CA LEU A 83 -12.32 2.85 28.90
C LEU A 83 -13.66 2.88 28.15
N VAL A 84 -14.77 3.19 28.81
CA VAL A 84 -16.11 3.22 28.19
C VAL A 84 -16.21 4.30 27.11
N THR A 85 -15.56 5.45 27.29
CA THR A 85 -15.59 6.54 26.32
C THR A 85 -14.61 6.37 25.17
N ARG A 86 -13.50 5.63 25.36
CA ARG A 86 -12.45 5.44 24.33
C ARG A 86 -12.53 4.10 23.61
N LEU A 87 -13.04 3.06 24.24
CA LEU A 87 -13.18 1.74 23.62
C LEU A 87 -14.05 1.75 22.36
N PRO A 88 -15.18 2.48 22.29
CA PRO A 88 -15.95 2.59 21.05
C PRO A 88 -15.12 3.15 19.90
N ALA A 89 -14.27 4.16 20.17
CA ALA A 89 -13.38 4.74 19.16
C ALA A 89 -12.41 3.71 18.57
N LEU A 90 -11.93 2.72 19.34
CA LEU A 90 -11.09 1.64 18.78
C LEU A 90 -11.81 0.78 17.73
N TYR A 91 -13.15 0.72 17.76
CA TYR A 91 -13.94 -0.04 16.79
C TYR A 91 -14.55 0.85 15.71
N SER A 92 -14.83 2.12 16.00
CA SER A 92 -15.55 3.02 15.10
C SER A 92 -14.68 4.09 14.44
N ASP A 93 -13.52 4.43 15.00
CA ASP A 93 -12.63 5.45 14.45
C ASP A 93 -11.75 4.83 13.34
N PRO A 94 -11.88 5.27 12.07
CA PRO A 94 -11.07 4.77 10.97
C PRO A 94 -9.57 4.92 11.21
N ALA A 95 -9.13 5.92 11.99
CA ALA A 95 -7.71 6.15 12.27
C ALA A 95 -7.10 5.09 13.23
N LEU A 96 -7.94 4.33 13.93
CA LEU A 96 -7.52 3.28 14.88
C LEU A 96 -7.75 1.86 14.35
N GLN A 97 -8.41 1.74 13.20
CA GLN A 97 -8.70 0.45 12.58
C GLN A 97 -7.41 -0.18 12.02
N ARG A 98 -7.27 -1.50 12.23
CA ARG A 98 -6.21 -2.28 11.60
C ARG A 98 -6.55 -2.54 10.13
N ALA A 99 -5.53 -2.70 9.29
CA ALA A 99 -5.70 -3.10 7.91
C ALA A 99 -6.61 -4.33 7.77
N ASN A 100 -7.52 -4.28 6.79
CA ASN A 100 -8.52 -5.31 6.57
C ASN A 100 -7.98 -6.45 5.68
N TYR A 101 -7.08 -7.27 6.23
CA TYR A 101 -6.52 -8.45 5.52
C TYR A 101 -7.60 -9.43 5.04
N ARG A 102 -8.72 -9.55 5.76
CA ARG A 102 -9.87 -10.33 5.29
C ARG A 102 -10.42 -9.79 3.98
N GLY A 103 -10.60 -8.48 3.89
CA GLY A 103 -11.06 -7.80 2.67
C GLY A 103 -10.07 -7.96 1.52
N ILE A 104 -8.76 -7.82 1.78
CA ILE A 104 -7.71 -8.05 0.79
C ILE A 104 -7.82 -9.47 0.20
N VAL A 105 -7.89 -10.47 1.07
CA VAL A 105 -8.01 -11.88 0.65
C VAL A 105 -9.29 -12.13 -0.14
N GLN A 106 -10.42 -11.53 0.26
CA GLN A 106 -11.68 -11.64 -0.48
C GLN A 106 -11.56 -11.04 -1.88
N THR A 107 -10.96 -9.86 -2.02
CA THR A 107 -10.72 -9.21 -3.32
C THR A 107 -9.82 -10.05 -4.22
N ILE A 108 -8.71 -10.57 -3.68
CA ILE A 108 -7.80 -11.45 -4.43
C ILE A 108 -8.54 -12.71 -4.88
N THR A 109 -9.18 -13.41 -3.95
CA THR A 109 -9.86 -14.70 -4.23
C THR A 109 -11.01 -14.55 -5.22
N ALA A 110 -11.72 -13.42 -5.21
CA ALA A 110 -12.84 -13.17 -6.12
C ALA A 110 -12.43 -13.11 -7.61
N THR A 111 -11.16 -12.79 -7.90
CA THR A 111 -10.68 -12.59 -9.27
C THR A 111 -9.54 -13.53 -9.65
N LEU A 112 -9.18 -14.45 -8.75
CA LEU A 112 -8.04 -15.35 -8.88
C LEU A 112 -8.24 -16.33 -10.04
N ARG A 113 -7.17 -16.53 -10.83
CA ARG A 113 -7.10 -17.40 -12.01
C ARG A 113 -5.90 -18.34 -11.89
N GLU A 114 -5.94 -19.41 -12.65
CA GLU A 114 -4.77 -20.30 -12.77
C GLU A 114 -3.55 -19.54 -13.31
N GLY A 115 -2.38 -19.78 -12.71
CA GLY A 115 -1.14 -19.09 -13.05
C GLY A 115 -0.91 -17.77 -12.31
N ASP A 116 -1.85 -17.30 -11.48
CA ASP A 116 -1.64 -16.14 -10.62
C ASP A 116 -0.66 -16.45 -9.48
N ALA A 117 0.09 -15.42 -9.05
CA ALA A 117 0.91 -15.42 -7.84
C ALA A 117 0.45 -14.34 -6.85
N ILE A 118 0.81 -14.52 -5.58
CA ILE A 118 0.64 -13.51 -4.54
C ILE A 118 2.02 -13.19 -3.96
N ILE A 119 2.40 -11.91 -3.94
CA ILE A 119 3.62 -11.42 -3.29
C ILE A 119 3.23 -10.64 -2.05
N LEU A 120 3.84 -10.99 -0.91
CA LEU A 120 3.76 -10.23 0.33
C LEU A 120 5.07 -9.48 0.50
N ASP A 121 5.04 -8.17 0.27
CA ASP A 121 6.21 -7.30 0.45
C ASP A 121 6.34 -6.92 1.93
N ALA A 122 7.10 -7.76 2.64
CA ALA A 122 7.26 -7.96 4.09
C ALA A 122 6.82 -9.38 4.51
N PRO A 123 7.76 -10.33 4.72
CA PRO A 123 7.43 -11.72 4.99
C PRO A 123 6.60 -11.95 6.27
N ASN A 124 6.71 -11.07 7.26
CA ASN A 124 5.94 -11.15 8.50
C ASN A 124 4.43 -10.94 8.25
N GLN A 125 4.02 -10.38 7.11
CA GLN A 125 2.61 -10.32 6.72
C GLN A 125 2.00 -11.72 6.58
N ALA A 126 2.81 -12.73 6.23
CA ALA A 126 2.35 -14.11 6.08
C ALA A 126 1.64 -14.65 7.34
N GLU A 127 2.04 -14.20 8.53
CA GLU A 127 1.41 -14.61 9.80
C GLU A 127 -0.08 -14.23 9.86
N VAL A 128 -0.45 -13.07 9.31
CA VAL A 128 -1.83 -12.57 9.30
C VAL A 128 -2.54 -12.96 8.00
N PHE A 129 -1.85 -12.86 6.87
CA PHE A 129 -2.41 -13.18 5.56
C PHE A 129 -2.86 -14.64 5.47
N ASN A 130 -2.01 -15.58 5.91
CA ASN A 130 -2.30 -17.03 5.84
C ASN A 130 -3.41 -17.47 6.80
N TYR A 131 -3.76 -16.64 7.80
CA TYR A 131 -4.93 -16.89 8.63
C TYR A 131 -6.24 -16.76 7.84
N TYR A 132 -6.27 -15.89 6.82
CA TYR A 132 -7.45 -15.66 5.98
C TYR A 132 -7.37 -16.35 4.62
N TYR A 133 -6.17 -16.49 4.05
CA TYR A 133 -5.97 -17.09 2.74
C TYR A 133 -5.77 -18.60 2.83
N HIS A 134 -6.64 -19.33 2.12
CA HIS A 134 -6.60 -20.79 2.02
C HIS A 134 -6.75 -21.27 0.56
N GLY A 135 -6.43 -20.39 -0.40
CA GLY A 135 -6.49 -20.71 -1.83
C GLY A 135 -5.25 -21.45 -2.33
N GLU A 136 -5.25 -21.77 -3.63
CA GLU A 136 -4.20 -22.58 -4.27
C GLU A 136 -3.08 -21.77 -4.92
N ALA A 137 -3.24 -20.46 -5.13
CA ALA A 137 -2.17 -19.66 -5.72
C ALA A 137 -0.96 -19.58 -4.78
N PRO A 138 0.26 -19.70 -5.32
CA PRO A 138 1.47 -19.61 -4.53
C PRO A 138 1.62 -18.22 -3.90
N VAL A 139 2.03 -18.22 -2.63
CA VAL A 139 2.29 -17.01 -1.84
C VAL A 139 3.78 -16.88 -1.59
N TYR A 140 4.37 -15.78 -2.05
CA TYR A 140 5.79 -15.46 -1.94
C TYR A 140 5.97 -14.34 -0.91
N GLY A 141 6.73 -14.61 0.16
CA GLY A 141 7.14 -13.58 1.12
C GLY A 141 8.50 -13.00 0.72
N LEU A 142 8.53 -11.74 0.28
CA LEU A 142 9.74 -11.03 -0.14
C LEU A 142 9.92 -9.75 0.67
N PRO A 143 11.14 -9.23 0.84
CA PRO A 143 12.43 -9.91 0.68
C PRO A 143 12.61 -11.07 1.69
N VAL A 144 13.31 -12.14 1.30
CA VAL A 144 13.49 -13.33 2.17
C VAL A 144 14.38 -13.02 3.39
N GLY A 145 13.98 -13.47 4.59
CA GLY A 145 14.79 -13.36 5.81
C GLY A 145 14.85 -11.95 6.41
N LEU A 146 15.51 -11.76 7.56
CA LEU A 146 15.50 -10.50 8.32
C LEU A 146 16.56 -9.49 7.84
N GLY A 147 16.40 -8.94 6.63
CA GLY A 147 17.26 -7.88 6.08
C GLY A 147 17.69 -8.18 4.65
N GLY A 148 16.71 -8.47 3.79
CA GLY A 148 16.87 -9.10 2.48
C GLY A 148 17.98 -8.55 1.60
N ASP A 149 18.47 -9.42 0.71
CA ASP A 149 19.46 -9.08 -0.30
C ASP A 149 18.74 -8.57 -1.57
N ASP A 150 19.00 -7.31 -1.97
CA ASP A 150 18.33 -6.66 -3.10
C ASP A 150 18.53 -7.45 -4.41
N PRO A 151 19.77 -7.81 -4.82
CA PRO A 151 20.01 -8.73 -5.93
C PRO A 151 19.20 -10.03 -5.89
N GLN A 152 19.13 -10.68 -4.73
CA GLN A 152 18.37 -11.91 -4.57
C GLN A 152 16.87 -11.68 -4.70
N THR A 153 16.38 -10.57 -4.13
CA THR A 153 14.98 -10.17 -4.19
C THR A 153 14.57 -9.87 -5.62
N ARG A 154 15.39 -9.11 -6.35
CA ARG A 154 15.20 -8.85 -7.77
C ARG A 154 15.13 -10.14 -8.57
N ALA A 155 16.10 -11.03 -8.41
CA ALA A 155 16.10 -12.32 -9.11
C ALA A 155 14.84 -13.15 -8.79
N ALA A 156 14.39 -13.16 -7.54
CA ALA A 156 13.16 -13.84 -7.16
C ALA A 156 11.91 -13.22 -7.81
N VAL A 157 11.85 -11.88 -7.94
CA VAL A 157 10.76 -11.20 -8.65
C VAL A 157 10.81 -11.49 -10.14
N GLU A 158 11.99 -11.47 -10.76
CA GLU A 158 12.20 -11.85 -12.17
C GLU A 158 11.74 -13.29 -12.44
N ASP A 159 12.05 -14.24 -11.55
CA ASP A 159 11.59 -15.62 -11.63
C ASP A 159 10.05 -15.72 -11.53
N ILE A 160 9.42 -14.93 -10.66
CA ILE A 160 7.95 -14.86 -10.56
C ILE A 160 7.36 -14.30 -11.86
N ILE A 161 7.95 -13.23 -12.41
CA ILE A 161 7.50 -12.64 -13.68
C ILE A 161 7.58 -13.67 -14.82
N ALA A 162 8.64 -14.47 -14.86
CA ALA A 162 8.83 -15.49 -15.89
C ALA A 162 7.90 -16.71 -15.75
N SER A 163 7.43 -17.00 -14.53
CA SER A 163 6.70 -18.24 -14.21
C SER A 163 5.19 -18.05 -14.09
N HIS A 164 4.71 -16.81 -13.97
CA HIS A 164 3.32 -16.49 -13.70
C HIS A 164 2.71 -15.59 -14.79
N SER A 165 1.38 -15.56 -14.86
CA SER A 165 0.65 -14.68 -15.78
C SER A 165 0.33 -13.34 -15.14
N ARG A 166 0.14 -13.31 -13.82
CA ARG A 166 -0.22 -12.13 -13.02
C ARG A 166 0.23 -12.30 -11.58
N ALA A 167 0.49 -11.19 -10.90
CA ALA A 167 0.76 -11.15 -9.47
C ALA A 167 -0.14 -10.14 -8.76
N PHE A 168 -0.63 -10.53 -7.58
CA PHE A 168 -1.20 -9.62 -6.59
C PHE A 168 -0.13 -9.30 -5.55
N VAL A 169 0.15 -8.03 -5.33
CA VAL A 169 1.24 -7.60 -4.44
C VAL A 169 0.66 -6.83 -3.27
N VAL A 170 0.94 -7.30 -2.07
CA VAL A 170 0.47 -6.70 -0.82
C VAL A 170 1.63 -5.92 -0.20
N PHE A 171 1.62 -4.61 -0.44
CA PHE A 171 2.62 -3.67 0.05
C PHE A 171 2.27 -3.17 1.46
N TRP A 172 3.16 -3.42 2.41
CA TRP A 172 3.06 -2.89 3.77
C TRP A 172 4.41 -2.87 4.48
N GLY A 173 4.79 -1.73 5.07
CA GLY A 173 6.04 -1.63 5.84
C GLY A 173 7.31 -1.75 4.98
N GLU A 174 7.23 -1.30 3.72
CA GLU A 174 8.33 -1.31 2.74
C GLU A 174 9.59 -0.65 3.33
N ALA A 175 9.45 0.49 4.01
CA ALA A 175 10.56 1.23 4.60
C ALA A 175 11.41 0.39 5.59
N GLU A 176 10.81 -0.63 6.22
CA GLU A 176 11.50 -1.51 7.15
C GLU A 176 12.03 -2.80 6.49
N ARG A 177 11.38 -3.27 5.42
CA ARG A 177 11.60 -4.61 4.85
C ARG A 177 12.19 -4.61 3.45
N ASP A 178 11.79 -3.66 2.62
CA ASP A 178 12.28 -3.39 1.27
C ASP A 178 12.53 -1.87 1.10
N PRO A 179 13.55 -1.30 1.78
CA PRO A 179 13.76 0.14 1.80
C PRO A 179 14.14 0.73 0.44
N GLN A 180 14.64 -0.10 -0.48
CA GLN A 180 14.94 0.25 -1.86
C GLN A 180 13.74 0.05 -2.79
N ARG A 181 12.64 -0.51 -2.29
CA ARG A 181 11.45 -0.89 -3.07
C ARG A 181 11.84 -1.80 -4.24
N THR A 182 12.79 -2.71 -4.00
CA THR A 182 13.30 -3.66 -5.00
C THR A 182 12.18 -4.50 -5.59
N VAL A 183 11.17 -4.90 -4.81
CA VAL A 183 10.01 -5.64 -5.32
C VAL A 183 9.23 -4.82 -6.32
N GLU A 184 8.80 -3.62 -5.91
CA GLU A 184 7.98 -2.74 -6.75
C GLU A 184 8.73 -2.22 -7.97
N THR A 185 9.96 -1.73 -7.79
CA THR A 185 10.76 -1.19 -8.91
C THR A 185 11.11 -2.25 -9.95
N THR A 186 11.28 -3.51 -9.54
CA THR A 186 11.48 -4.63 -10.48
C THR A 186 10.19 -4.94 -11.25
N LEU A 187 9.03 -4.91 -10.58
CA LEU A 187 7.73 -5.10 -11.24
C LEU A 187 7.37 -3.93 -12.17
N ASP A 188 7.59 -2.69 -11.74
CA ASP A 188 7.30 -1.49 -12.53
C ASP A 188 8.18 -1.41 -13.80
N SER A 189 9.41 -1.94 -13.74
CA SER A 189 10.33 -1.95 -14.90
C SER A 189 10.07 -3.09 -15.88
N LEU A 190 9.56 -4.23 -15.42
CA LEU A 190 9.48 -5.46 -16.22
C LEU A 190 8.05 -5.93 -16.50
N ALA A 191 7.06 -5.48 -15.75
CA ALA A 191 5.67 -5.92 -15.85
C ALA A 191 4.73 -4.74 -16.14
N TYR A 192 3.43 -5.00 -16.06
CA TYR A 192 2.38 -4.00 -16.32
C TYR A 192 1.54 -3.78 -15.07
N SER A 193 1.64 -2.60 -14.46
CA SER A 193 0.73 -2.23 -13.38
C SER A 193 -0.71 -2.13 -13.91
N ALA A 194 -1.65 -2.72 -13.17
CA ALA A 194 -3.05 -2.90 -13.54
C ALA A 194 -4.00 -2.43 -12.42
N GLY A 195 -3.53 -1.45 -11.64
CA GLY A 195 -4.29 -0.72 -10.64
C GLY A 195 -3.96 -1.08 -9.19
N ASP A 196 -4.24 -0.11 -8.32
CA ASP A 196 -4.00 -0.15 -6.88
C ASP A 196 -5.31 -0.01 -6.10
N GLN A 197 -5.39 -0.70 -4.97
CA GLN A 197 -6.48 -0.58 -4.00
C GLN A 197 -5.93 -0.48 -2.58
N TRP A 198 -6.37 0.53 -1.83
CA TRP A 198 -5.96 0.75 -0.44
C TRP A 198 -6.92 0.11 0.57
N PHE A 199 -6.36 -0.57 1.57
CA PHE A 199 -7.08 -1.20 2.68
C PHE A 199 -6.51 -0.70 4.02
N GLY A 200 -6.81 0.56 4.35
CA GLY A 200 -6.15 1.25 5.46
C GLY A 200 -4.74 1.67 5.04
N ASP A 201 -3.71 1.19 5.74
CA ASP A 201 -2.30 1.44 5.46
C ASP A 201 -1.64 0.37 4.57
N VAL A 202 -2.41 -0.63 4.10
CA VAL A 202 -1.93 -1.68 3.18
C VAL A 202 -2.39 -1.36 1.77
N ARG A 203 -1.48 -1.41 0.80
CA ARG A 203 -1.78 -1.24 -0.63
C ARG A 203 -1.75 -2.60 -1.31
N LEU A 204 -2.84 -2.94 -1.99
CA LEU A 204 -2.93 -4.08 -2.89
C LEU A 204 -2.76 -3.59 -4.32
N SER A 205 -1.69 -4.02 -4.98
CA SER A 205 -1.42 -3.73 -6.38
C SER A 205 -1.57 -4.99 -7.23
N ARG A 206 -1.97 -4.83 -8.48
CA ARG A 206 -2.07 -5.93 -9.44
C ARG A 206 -1.10 -5.69 -10.59
N TYR A 207 -0.28 -6.69 -10.90
CA TYR A 207 0.66 -6.65 -12.02
C TYR A 207 0.39 -7.78 -13.00
N LEU A 208 0.42 -7.48 -14.29
CA LEU A 208 0.33 -8.48 -15.35
C LEU A 208 1.71 -8.72 -15.93
N MET A 209 2.05 -9.99 -16.16
CA MET A 209 3.33 -10.35 -16.74
C MET A 209 3.32 -10.14 -18.25
N PRO A 210 4.45 -9.73 -18.86
CA PRO A 210 4.51 -9.42 -20.28
C PRO A 210 3.99 -10.56 -21.15
N GLN A 211 3.10 -10.22 -22.08
CA GLN A 211 2.64 -11.11 -23.14
C GLN A 211 3.31 -10.71 -24.45
N PRO A 212 3.53 -11.65 -25.38
CA PRO A 212 4.01 -11.31 -26.71
C PRO A 212 3.08 -10.30 -27.40
N PHE A 213 3.67 -9.30 -28.05
CA PHE A 213 2.89 -8.38 -28.87
C PHE A 213 2.54 -9.01 -30.21
N SER A 214 1.31 -8.77 -30.66
CA SER A 214 0.86 -9.20 -31.99
C SER A 214 0.68 -8.03 -32.96
N ILE A 215 0.67 -6.79 -32.44
CA ILE A 215 0.54 -5.56 -33.21
C ILE A 215 1.65 -4.62 -32.77
N GLU A 216 2.38 -4.07 -33.73
CA GLU A 216 3.37 -3.03 -33.53
C GLU A 216 3.22 -2.00 -34.65
N ARG A 217 3.18 -0.72 -34.29
CA ARG A 217 2.91 0.37 -35.23
C ARG A 217 3.75 1.59 -34.90
N GLU A 218 4.34 2.19 -35.93
CA GLU A 218 4.93 3.52 -35.84
C GLU A 218 3.84 4.57 -35.58
N SER A 219 4.17 5.59 -34.80
CA SER A 219 3.29 6.73 -34.53
C SER A 219 3.89 8.02 -35.07
N GLY A 220 5.07 8.41 -34.57
CA GLY A 220 5.70 9.70 -34.85
C GLY A 220 4.91 10.91 -34.35
N ALA A 221 3.89 10.71 -33.50
CA ALA A 221 3.02 11.77 -33.03
C ALA A 221 3.73 12.65 -31.99
N GLN A 222 3.69 13.97 -32.19
CA GLN A 222 4.31 14.94 -31.29
C GLN A 222 3.26 15.57 -30.36
N PHE A 223 3.46 15.40 -29.06
CA PHE A 223 2.70 15.99 -27.98
C PHE A 223 3.36 17.27 -27.47
N GLY A 224 2.59 18.35 -27.43
CA GLY A 224 3.14 19.68 -27.19
C GLY A 224 4.22 20.01 -28.21
N GLU A 225 5.34 20.53 -27.74
CA GLU A 225 6.46 20.93 -28.61
C GLU A 225 7.59 19.91 -28.66
N ASN A 226 7.72 19.03 -27.65
CA ASN A 226 9.00 18.34 -27.38
C ASN A 226 8.87 16.83 -27.15
N ILE A 227 7.67 16.30 -26.90
CA ILE A 227 7.50 14.87 -26.56
C ILE A 227 6.96 14.14 -27.78
N THR A 228 7.63 13.08 -28.22
CA THR A 228 7.21 12.27 -29.37
C THR A 228 6.89 10.84 -28.94
N LEU A 229 5.72 10.34 -29.34
CA LEU A 229 5.42 8.91 -29.34
C LEU A 229 6.05 8.31 -30.60
N LEU A 230 7.13 7.56 -30.44
CA LEU A 230 7.84 6.94 -31.56
C LEU A 230 6.98 5.84 -32.18
N ASN A 231 6.65 4.84 -31.37
CA ASN A 231 5.84 3.68 -31.76
C ASN A 231 5.07 3.15 -30.54
N TYR A 232 4.18 2.20 -30.82
CA TYR A 232 3.45 1.46 -29.80
C TYR A 232 3.18 0.02 -30.22
N ALA A 233 2.96 -0.83 -29.23
CA ALA A 233 2.61 -2.23 -29.42
C ALA A 233 1.41 -2.64 -28.56
N LEU A 234 0.59 -3.55 -29.08
CA LEU A 234 -0.56 -4.13 -28.40
C LEU A 234 -0.41 -5.65 -28.36
N ASN A 235 -0.76 -6.27 -27.23
CA ASN A 235 -0.75 -7.74 -27.12
C ASN A 235 -1.83 -8.40 -27.98
N SER A 236 -2.99 -7.77 -28.14
CA SER A 236 -4.10 -8.28 -28.95
C SER A 236 -5.06 -7.17 -29.39
N GLU A 237 -5.68 -7.35 -30.57
CA GLU A 237 -6.85 -6.58 -31.01
C GLU A 237 -8.18 -7.32 -30.76
N THR A 238 -8.14 -8.53 -30.20
CA THR A 238 -9.34 -9.29 -29.82
C THR A 238 -9.20 -9.86 -28.41
N LEU A 239 -10.08 -9.44 -27.52
CA LEU A 239 -10.05 -9.74 -26.08
C LEU A 239 -11.44 -10.19 -25.62
N ALA A 240 -11.52 -10.94 -24.52
CA ALA A 240 -12.78 -11.18 -23.81
C ALA A 240 -12.95 -10.16 -22.68
N SER A 241 -14.19 -9.98 -22.21
CA SER A 241 -14.46 -9.22 -20.99
C SER A 241 -13.71 -9.85 -19.81
N GLY A 242 -13.08 -9.02 -18.98
CA GLY A 242 -12.18 -9.47 -17.91
C GLY A 242 -10.75 -9.78 -18.35
N ASP A 243 -10.42 -9.77 -19.64
CA ASP A 243 -9.04 -9.83 -20.11
C ASP A 243 -8.33 -8.49 -19.88
N ALA A 244 -7.04 -8.46 -20.21
CA ALA A 244 -6.22 -7.27 -20.14
C ALA A 244 -5.58 -6.95 -21.49
N LEU A 245 -5.75 -5.70 -21.93
CA LEU A 245 -4.99 -5.13 -23.02
C LEU A 245 -3.66 -4.60 -22.46
N GLN A 246 -2.54 -5.15 -22.92
CA GLN A 246 -1.21 -4.60 -22.67
C GLN A 246 -0.84 -3.65 -23.79
N VAL A 247 -0.43 -2.44 -23.42
CA VAL A 247 -0.01 -1.38 -24.32
C VAL A 247 1.41 -1.00 -23.94
N GLN A 248 2.34 -1.20 -24.87
CA GLN A 248 3.71 -0.70 -24.74
C GLN A 248 3.86 0.54 -25.62
N LEU A 249 4.44 1.57 -25.04
CA LEU A 249 4.69 2.86 -25.69
C LEU A 249 6.19 3.13 -25.66
N HIS A 250 6.71 3.71 -26.74
CA HIS A 250 8.08 4.21 -26.77
C HIS A 250 8.07 5.71 -26.99
N TRP A 251 8.54 6.43 -25.98
CA TRP A 251 8.58 7.88 -25.99
C TRP A 251 9.99 8.41 -26.18
N GLN A 252 10.09 9.63 -26.70
CA GLN A 252 11.34 10.37 -26.77
C GLN A 252 11.07 11.86 -26.57
N THR A 253 12.08 12.58 -26.08
CA THR A 253 12.10 14.04 -26.08
C THR A 253 13.32 14.57 -26.83
N ASP A 254 13.22 15.74 -27.45
CA ASP A 254 14.34 16.42 -28.12
C ASP A 254 15.11 17.37 -27.18
N ARG A 255 14.57 17.62 -25.98
CA ARG A 255 15.18 18.47 -24.95
C ARG A 255 14.84 18.02 -23.54
N GLN A 256 15.57 18.57 -22.57
CA GLN A 256 15.20 18.45 -21.16
C GLN A 256 13.86 19.14 -20.88
N LEU A 257 13.00 18.46 -20.11
CA LEU A 257 11.66 18.92 -19.74
C LEU A 257 11.65 19.38 -18.27
N ASP A 258 10.94 20.47 -17.99
CA ASP A 258 10.81 21.03 -16.63
C ASP A 258 9.49 20.66 -15.95
N THR A 259 8.63 19.90 -16.64
CA THR A 259 7.29 19.55 -16.18
C THR A 259 7.12 18.04 -16.16
N ARG A 260 6.51 17.54 -15.08
CA ARG A 260 6.11 16.13 -14.96
C ARG A 260 4.79 15.92 -15.66
N TYR A 261 4.74 14.90 -16.51
CA TYR A 261 3.51 14.49 -17.19
C TYR A 261 3.14 13.07 -16.79
N LYS A 262 1.84 12.81 -16.76
CA LYS A 262 1.27 11.46 -16.75
C LYS A 262 0.76 11.10 -18.13
N VAL A 263 0.99 9.86 -18.52
CA VAL A 263 0.36 9.23 -19.67
C VAL A 263 -0.97 8.64 -19.21
N PHE A 264 -2.03 8.90 -19.96
CA PHE A 264 -3.28 8.16 -19.86
C PHE A 264 -3.42 7.25 -21.07
N VAL A 265 -3.90 6.03 -20.84
CA VAL A 265 -4.42 5.15 -21.88
C VAL A 265 -5.88 4.91 -21.55
N GLN A 266 -6.76 5.11 -22.52
CA GLN A 266 -8.22 5.00 -22.33
C GLN A 266 -8.83 4.06 -23.35
N LEU A 267 -9.83 3.29 -22.91
CA LEU A 267 -10.70 2.51 -23.77
C LEU A 267 -12.07 3.20 -23.86
N LEU A 268 -12.46 3.56 -25.07
CA LEU A 268 -13.71 4.27 -25.36
C LEU A 268 -14.67 3.39 -26.15
N ASP A 269 -15.96 3.52 -25.88
CA ASP A 269 -17.00 2.93 -26.73
C ASP A 269 -17.25 3.74 -28.01
N ALA A 270 -18.17 3.28 -28.86
CA ALA A 270 -18.53 3.93 -30.12
C ALA A 270 -19.10 5.36 -29.97
N ASN A 271 -19.58 5.73 -28.77
CA ASN A 271 -20.06 7.08 -28.45
C ASN A 271 -18.97 7.96 -27.83
N GLY A 272 -17.73 7.45 -27.70
CA GLY A 272 -16.64 8.11 -27.00
C GLY A 272 -16.75 8.03 -25.47
N ALA A 273 -17.62 7.18 -24.93
CA ALA A 273 -17.78 7.02 -23.50
C ALA A 273 -16.66 6.13 -22.92
N LEU A 274 -16.02 6.61 -21.85
CA LEU A 274 -14.94 5.92 -21.17
C LEU A 274 -15.43 4.61 -20.51
N GLN A 275 -14.77 3.51 -20.83
CA GLN A 275 -15.05 2.18 -20.26
C GLN A 275 -14.03 1.77 -19.21
N THR A 276 -12.74 2.03 -19.47
CA THR A 276 -11.65 1.78 -18.54
C THR A 276 -10.45 2.63 -18.93
N GLN A 277 -9.57 2.93 -17.97
CA GLN A 277 -8.35 3.68 -18.19
C GLN A 277 -7.22 3.24 -17.26
N HIS A 278 -6.02 3.61 -17.65
CA HIS A 278 -4.84 3.53 -16.82
C HIS A 278 -4.04 4.83 -16.96
N ASP A 279 -3.63 5.39 -15.83
CA ASP A 279 -2.89 6.64 -15.75
C ASP A 279 -1.61 6.40 -14.95
N GLY A 280 -0.46 6.78 -15.51
CA GLY A 280 0.83 6.58 -14.85
C GLY A 280 1.85 7.61 -15.31
N GLU A 281 2.86 7.86 -14.48
CA GLU A 281 4.07 8.48 -15.03
C GLU A 281 4.82 7.46 -15.88
N PRO A 282 5.58 7.91 -16.90
CA PRO A 282 6.21 6.99 -17.82
C PRO A 282 7.21 6.02 -17.17
N GLY A 283 7.47 4.90 -17.87
CA GLY A 283 8.41 3.88 -17.43
C GLY A 283 7.94 3.16 -16.18
N GLY A 284 6.65 2.87 -16.10
CA GLY A 284 6.03 2.25 -14.92
C GLY A 284 6.09 3.14 -13.67
N GLY A 285 6.20 4.47 -13.84
CA GLY A 285 6.39 5.42 -12.75
C GLY A 285 7.84 5.68 -12.35
N LEU A 286 8.81 4.98 -12.97
CA LEU A 286 10.24 5.12 -12.68
C LEU A 286 10.95 6.14 -13.58
N GLN A 287 10.31 6.60 -14.65
CA GLN A 287 10.86 7.56 -15.60
C GLN A 287 10.03 8.85 -15.67
N PRO A 288 9.94 9.65 -14.59
CA PRO A 288 9.33 10.99 -14.66
C PRO A 288 9.89 11.80 -15.82
N THR A 289 9.03 12.49 -16.57
CA THR A 289 9.45 13.21 -17.79
C THR A 289 10.55 14.25 -17.56
N THR A 290 10.70 14.77 -16.34
CA THR A 290 11.75 15.73 -15.98
C THR A 290 13.17 15.15 -15.93
N ILE A 291 13.30 13.82 -15.86
CA ILE A 291 14.62 13.15 -15.84
C ILE A 291 15.04 12.61 -17.22
N TRP A 292 14.17 12.70 -18.22
CA TRP A 292 14.46 12.22 -19.57
C TRP A 292 15.61 12.99 -20.20
N GLN A 293 16.50 12.27 -20.88
CA GLN A 293 17.55 12.87 -21.69
C GLN A 293 17.09 13.07 -23.13
N ALA A 294 17.59 14.13 -23.77
CA ALA A 294 17.31 14.40 -25.17
C ALA A 294 17.80 13.22 -26.05
N GLY A 295 16.92 12.69 -26.91
CA GLY A 295 17.20 11.54 -27.77
C GLY A 295 17.12 10.18 -27.08
N GLU A 296 16.87 10.12 -25.76
CA GLU A 296 16.66 8.86 -25.05
C GLU A 296 15.30 8.26 -25.41
N THR A 297 15.24 6.94 -25.61
CA THR A 297 13.97 6.22 -25.81
C THR A 297 13.51 5.64 -24.49
N ILE A 298 12.30 6.01 -24.07
CA ILE A 298 11.69 5.58 -22.82
C ILE A 298 10.59 4.57 -23.15
N ALA A 299 10.79 3.32 -22.73
CA ALA A 299 9.76 2.28 -22.77
C ALA A 299 8.78 2.48 -21.62
N ASP A 300 7.49 2.39 -21.93
CA ASP A 300 6.41 2.68 -20.99
C ASP A 300 5.26 1.69 -21.15
N ASN A 301 4.98 0.96 -20.08
CA ASN A 301 4.08 -0.19 -20.07
C ASN A 301 2.77 0.16 -19.34
N HIS A 302 1.63 0.00 -20.03
CA HIS A 302 0.30 0.23 -19.46
C HIS A 302 -0.61 -0.97 -19.67
N ALA A 303 -1.43 -1.30 -18.66
CA ALA A 303 -2.46 -2.32 -18.78
C ALA A 303 -3.85 -1.75 -18.54
N LEU A 304 -4.76 -2.07 -19.46
CA LEU A 304 -6.19 -1.83 -19.31
C LEU A 304 -6.89 -3.14 -18.99
N ILE A 305 -7.43 -3.23 -17.78
CA ILE A 305 -8.32 -4.33 -17.40
C ILE A 305 -9.70 -4.04 -17.94
N LEU A 306 -10.18 -4.90 -18.84
CA LEU A 306 -11.52 -4.81 -19.39
C LEU A 306 -12.51 -5.22 -18.30
N PRO A 307 -13.55 -4.42 -18.01
CA PRO A 307 -14.59 -4.81 -17.08
C PRO A 307 -15.23 -6.15 -17.46
N ASP A 308 -15.52 -7.02 -16.49
CA ASP A 308 -16.20 -8.30 -16.74
C ASP A 308 -17.61 -8.10 -17.34
N THR A 309 -18.19 -6.92 -17.13
CA THR A 309 -19.50 -6.51 -17.66
C THR A 309 -19.43 -5.83 -19.01
N LEU A 310 -18.25 -5.69 -19.61
CA LEU A 310 -18.08 -5.00 -20.89
C LEU A 310 -18.81 -5.79 -22.00
N PRO A 311 -19.76 -5.19 -22.73
CA PRO A 311 -20.44 -5.90 -23.82
C PRO A 311 -19.50 -6.26 -24.97
N ALA A 312 -19.88 -7.28 -25.75
CA ALA A 312 -19.20 -7.58 -27.00
C ALA A 312 -19.40 -6.41 -27.99
N GLY A 313 -18.33 -6.02 -28.68
CA GLY A 313 -18.34 -4.85 -29.55
C GLY A 313 -16.95 -4.35 -29.92
N GLU A 314 -16.91 -3.22 -30.61
CA GLU A 314 -15.67 -2.53 -30.98
C GLU A 314 -15.44 -1.32 -30.07
N TYR A 315 -14.20 -1.17 -29.63
CA TYR A 315 -13.78 -0.14 -28.69
C TYR A 315 -12.49 0.52 -29.17
N THR A 316 -12.39 1.83 -29.03
CA THR A 316 -11.23 2.61 -29.46
C THR A 316 -10.25 2.79 -28.31
N VAL A 317 -8.98 2.50 -28.56
CA VAL A 317 -7.89 2.73 -27.62
C VAL A 317 -7.22 4.05 -27.96
N ILE A 318 -7.14 4.95 -27.00
CA ILE A 318 -6.47 6.24 -27.15
C ILE A 318 -5.39 6.43 -26.08
N VAL A 319 -4.39 7.25 -26.40
CA VAL A 319 -3.32 7.65 -25.49
C VAL A 319 -3.13 9.16 -25.50
N GLY A 320 -2.80 9.74 -24.37
CA GLY A 320 -2.37 11.12 -24.30
C GLY A 320 -1.58 11.44 -23.04
N LEU A 321 -1.14 12.69 -22.94
CA LEU A 321 -0.33 13.20 -21.83
C LEU A 321 -1.04 14.36 -21.14
N TYR A 322 -0.88 14.47 -19.82
CA TYR A 322 -1.36 15.62 -19.06
C TYR A 322 -0.40 16.00 -17.94
N GLN A 323 -0.40 17.27 -17.54
CA GLN A 323 0.46 17.74 -16.46
C GLN A 323 0.11 17.04 -15.15
N LEU A 324 1.13 16.57 -14.42
CA LEU A 324 0.95 15.91 -13.13
C LEU A 324 0.38 16.86 -12.08
N ASP A 325 0.70 18.14 -12.16
CA ASP A 325 0.25 19.16 -11.21
C ASP A 325 -0.98 19.93 -11.75
N PRO A 326 -1.83 20.48 -10.85
CA PRO A 326 -2.94 21.35 -11.25
C PRO A 326 -2.45 22.49 -12.18
N PRO A 327 -3.15 22.78 -13.28
CA PRO A 327 -4.54 22.42 -13.56
C PRO A 327 -4.77 21.09 -14.30
N TYR A 328 -3.80 20.18 -14.36
CA TYR A 328 -3.90 18.87 -15.04
C TYR A 328 -4.23 18.98 -16.55
N THR A 329 -3.66 19.98 -17.21
CA THR A 329 -3.92 20.25 -18.63
C THR A 329 -3.36 19.13 -19.51
N ARG A 330 -4.18 18.65 -20.45
CA ARG A 330 -3.76 17.70 -21.49
C ARG A 330 -2.90 18.39 -22.55
N LEU A 331 -1.86 17.70 -23.01
CA LEU A 331 -0.99 18.19 -24.07
C LEU A 331 -1.65 18.06 -25.44
N PRO A 332 -1.57 19.08 -26.30
CA PRO A 332 -2.09 19.00 -27.65
C PRO A 332 -1.25 18.03 -28.51
N VAL A 333 -1.90 17.37 -29.47
CA VAL A 333 -1.28 16.54 -30.50
C VAL A 333 -2.12 16.62 -31.77
N GLY A 334 -1.52 17.11 -32.87
CA GLY A 334 -2.28 17.46 -34.07
C GLY A 334 -3.40 18.46 -33.76
N ASP A 335 -4.64 18.12 -34.13
CA ASP A 335 -5.84 18.93 -33.87
C ASP A 335 -6.55 18.59 -32.54
N GLY A 336 -6.01 17.64 -31.76
CA GLY A 336 -6.62 17.12 -30.52
C GLY A 336 -5.65 17.09 -29.34
N ASP A 337 -5.94 16.22 -28.37
CA ASP A 337 -5.17 16.03 -27.13
C ASP A 337 -4.86 14.53 -26.85
N TYR A 338 -5.10 13.67 -27.84
CA TYR A 338 -4.78 12.25 -27.81
C TYR A 338 -4.46 11.70 -29.20
N VAL A 339 -3.78 10.55 -29.22
CA VAL A 339 -3.55 9.71 -30.41
C VAL A 339 -4.40 8.45 -30.29
N THR A 340 -5.03 8.03 -31.39
CA THR A 340 -5.72 6.73 -31.46
C THR A 340 -4.71 5.64 -31.78
N LEU A 341 -4.59 4.65 -30.89
CA LEU A 341 -3.71 3.48 -31.06
C LEU A 341 -4.36 2.39 -31.92
N GLY A 342 -5.69 2.37 -31.98
CA GLY A 342 -6.44 1.44 -32.80
C GLY A 342 -7.79 1.10 -32.19
N THR A 343 -8.41 0.08 -32.75
CA THR A 343 -9.68 -0.47 -32.29
C THR A 343 -9.45 -1.90 -31.84
N ILE A 344 -9.99 -2.27 -30.68
CA ILE A 344 -10.04 -3.65 -30.21
C ILE A 344 -11.48 -4.17 -30.32
N ARG A 345 -11.61 -5.49 -30.47
CA ARG A 345 -12.89 -6.20 -30.45
C ARG A 345 -13.01 -6.99 -29.14
N VAL A 346 -14.11 -6.79 -28.44
CA VAL A 346 -14.51 -7.59 -27.28
C VAL A 346 -15.47 -8.67 -27.74
N ARG A 347 -15.20 -9.93 -27.39
CA ARG A 347 -15.96 -11.12 -27.82
C ARG A 347 -16.87 -11.71 -26.75
#